data_AF-A0A6A6KA30-F1
#
_entry.id   AF-A0A6A6KA30-F1
#
_cell.length_a   1.000
_cell.length_b   1.000
_cell.length_c   1.000
_cell.angle_alpha   90.00
_cell.angle_beta   90.00
_cell.angle_gamma   90.00
#
_symmetry.space_group_name_H-M   'P 1'
#
loop_
_entity.id
_entity.type
_entity.pdbx_description
1 polymer ?
#
loop_
_entity_poly.entity_id
_entity_poly.type
_entity_poly.pdbx_seq_one_letter_code
_entity_poly.pdbx_strand_id
1 'polypeptide(L)'
;MKAELMLGTSVGTVRASSLPAYDTSAFLRQTRGKMAAEQGDINALYSILSEDRCLLEHMEQASFLDTPLHITASKGKTPFALEVMRLMPSLAGKPNQDGFSPILLALQNKHFQTVRGLIDMDRDLRASKEEQVKLLCIM
;
A
#
# COMPACT_ATOMS: atom_id res chain seq x y z
N MET A 1 22.46 -21.35 62.30
CA MET A 1 21.01 -21.51 62.56
C MET A 1 20.35 -20.15 62.40
N LYS A 2 19.45 -20.00 61.39
CA LYS A 2 18.31 -19.05 61.25
C LYS A 2 18.58 -17.53 61.44
N ALA A 3 17.97 -16.58 60.74
CA ALA A 3 16.91 -16.47 59.72
C ALA A 3 17.06 -15.06 59.08
N GLU A 4 16.95 -14.85 57.76
CA GLU A 4 15.72 -14.59 56.97
C GLU A 4 14.79 -13.50 57.53
N LEU A 5 14.79 -12.31 56.89
CA LEU A 5 13.67 -11.69 56.15
C LEU A 5 13.78 -10.15 56.14
N MET A 6 13.66 -9.55 54.96
CA MET A 6 12.94 -8.30 54.64
C MET A 6 13.42 -7.78 53.27
N LEU A 7 12.80 -8.23 52.19
CA LEU A 7 12.62 -7.39 51.00
C LEU A 7 11.18 -7.55 50.53
N GLY A 8 10.40 -6.50 50.78
CA GLY A 8 8.99 -6.42 50.40
C GLY A 8 8.85 -6.48 48.89
N THR A 9 8.11 -7.48 48.41
CA THR A 9 7.61 -7.54 47.04
C THR A 9 6.38 -6.63 46.95
N SER A 10 6.58 -5.42 46.45
CA SER A 10 5.47 -4.60 45.95
C SER A 10 4.89 -5.28 44.71
N VAL A 11 3.83 -6.06 44.90
CA VAL A 11 2.94 -6.49 43.83
C VAL A 11 2.15 -5.26 43.38
N GLY A 12 2.80 -4.46 42.53
CA GLY A 12 2.11 -3.52 41.66
C GLY A 12 1.45 -4.34 40.55
N THR A 13 0.18 -4.65 40.72
CA THR A 13 -0.68 -5.20 39.66
C THR A 13 -0.75 -4.18 38.52
N VAL A 14 0.20 -4.27 37.58
CA VAL A 14 0.09 -3.55 36.31
C VAL A 14 -1.12 -4.11 35.59
N ARG A 15 -2.18 -3.30 35.59
CA ARG A 15 -3.44 -3.56 34.90
C ARG A 15 -3.11 -3.88 33.44
N ALA A 16 -3.32 -5.13 33.02
CA ALA A 16 -3.18 -5.58 31.64
C ALA A 16 -4.34 -5.07 30.76
N SER A 17 -4.60 -3.77 30.79
CA SER A 17 -5.74 -3.17 30.11
C SER A 17 -5.40 -1.78 29.60
N SER A 18 -4.45 -1.68 28.66
CA SER A 18 -4.34 -0.55 27.73
C SER A 18 -3.20 -0.72 26.71
N LEU A 19 -2.97 -1.92 26.16
CA LEU A 19 -2.37 -1.98 24.83
C LEU A 19 -3.52 -1.87 23.83
N PRO A 20 -3.50 -0.93 22.87
CA PRO A 20 -4.50 -0.93 21.81
C PRO A 20 -4.47 -2.31 21.18
N ALA A 21 -5.63 -2.94 21.04
CA ALA A 21 -5.72 -4.18 20.29
C ALA A 21 -5.18 -3.89 18.88
N TYR A 22 -3.95 -4.33 18.61
CA TYR A 22 -3.37 -4.23 17.29
C TYR A 22 -4.31 -5.00 16.37
N ASP A 23 -4.87 -4.34 15.36
CA ASP A 23 -5.76 -5.00 14.42
C ASP A 23 -4.92 -5.94 13.55
N THR A 24 -4.75 -7.17 14.04
CA THR A 24 -3.99 -8.22 13.35
C THR A 24 -4.60 -8.49 11.97
N SER A 25 -5.91 -8.28 11.81
CA SER A 25 -6.59 -8.52 10.54
C SER A 25 -6.17 -7.52 9.47
N ALA A 26 -6.07 -6.22 9.81
CA ALA A 26 -5.59 -5.20 8.89
C ALA A 26 -4.14 -5.45 8.44
N PHE A 27 -3.26 -5.79 9.38
CA PHE A 27 -1.86 -6.13 9.07
C PHE A 27 -1.76 -7.35 8.14
N LEU A 28 -2.57 -8.39 8.37
CA LEU A 28 -2.61 -9.58 7.53
C LEU A 28 -3.11 -9.26 6.11
N ARG A 29 -4.15 -8.43 5.97
CA ARG A 29 -4.63 -7.99 4.65
C ARG A 29 -3.58 -7.17 3.90
N GLN A 30 -2.89 -6.25 4.58
CA GLN A 30 -1.81 -5.48 3.99
C GLN A 30 -0.67 -6.39 3.50
N THR A 31 -0.29 -7.38 4.32
CA THR A 31 0.75 -8.36 3.95
C THR A 31 0.33 -9.20 2.74
N ARG A 32 -0.92 -9.69 2.71
CA ARG A 32 -1.50 -10.39 1.55
C ARG A 32 -1.49 -9.51 0.29
N GLY A 33 -1.83 -8.22 0.42
CA GLY A 33 -1.80 -7.27 -0.69
C GLY A 33 -0.40 -7.09 -1.28
N LYS A 34 0.63 -7.03 -0.43
CA LYS A 34 2.04 -6.99 -0.87
C LYS A 34 2.45 -8.28 -1.59
N MET A 35 2.08 -9.45 -1.07
CA MET A 35 2.37 -10.73 -1.73
C MET A 35 1.68 -10.84 -3.10
N ALA A 36 0.42 -10.40 -3.20
CA ALA A 36 -0.30 -10.34 -4.48
C ALA A 36 0.42 -9.42 -5.48
N ALA A 37 0.92 -8.28 -5.02
CA ALA A 37 1.72 -7.36 -5.81
C ALA A 37 3.04 -7.99 -6.30
N GLU A 38 3.79 -8.66 -5.42
CA GLU A 38 5.03 -9.36 -5.81
C GLU A 38 4.79 -10.42 -6.88
N GLN A 39 3.70 -11.17 -6.75
CA GLN A 39 3.33 -12.24 -7.68
C GLN A 39 2.70 -11.70 -8.97
N GLY A 40 2.07 -10.53 -8.90
CA GLY A 40 1.22 -9.98 -9.96
C GLY A 40 -0.15 -10.65 -10.02
N ASP A 41 -0.65 -11.17 -8.89
CA ASP A 41 -1.90 -11.92 -8.82
C ASP A 41 -3.11 -10.98 -8.65
N ILE A 42 -3.73 -10.64 -9.77
CA ILE A 42 -4.91 -9.77 -9.84
C ILE A 42 -6.12 -10.42 -9.15
N ASN A 43 -6.25 -11.74 -9.18
CA ASN A 43 -7.37 -12.42 -8.53
C ASN A 43 -7.26 -12.31 -7.01
N ALA A 44 -6.04 -12.49 -6.47
CA ALA A 44 -5.77 -12.27 -5.05
C ALA A 44 -6.04 -10.81 -4.65
N LEU A 45 -5.66 -9.83 -5.48
CA LEU A 45 -5.99 -8.42 -5.25
C LEU A 45 -7.50 -8.21 -5.10
N TYR A 46 -8.30 -8.72 -6.04
CA TYR A 46 -9.75 -8.60 -5.97
C TYR A 46 -10.39 -9.35 -4.80
N SER A 47 -9.86 -10.53 -4.46
CA SER A 47 -10.31 -11.26 -3.28
C SER A 47 -10.10 -10.43 -2.01
N ILE A 48 -8.95 -9.77 -1.85
CA ILE A 48 -8.69 -8.94 -0.66
C ILE A 48 -9.53 -7.67 -0.70
N LEU A 49 -9.71 -7.05 -1.87
CA LEU A 49 -10.57 -5.87 -2.01
C LEU A 49 -12.05 -6.17 -1.71
N SER A 50 -12.49 -7.42 -1.90
CA SER A 50 -13.83 -7.84 -1.47
C SER A 50 -13.98 -7.90 0.06
N GLU A 51 -12.88 -8.17 0.78
CA GLU A 51 -12.81 -8.17 2.24
C GLU A 51 -12.61 -6.75 2.80
N ASP A 52 -11.80 -5.93 2.13
CA ASP A 52 -11.42 -4.58 2.54
C ASP A 52 -11.24 -3.65 1.34
N ARG A 53 -12.24 -2.81 1.08
CA ARG A 53 -12.23 -1.84 -0.04
C ARG A 53 -11.25 -0.69 0.15
N CYS A 54 -10.84 -0.40 1.39
CA CYS A 54 -9.93 0.70 1.72
C CYS A 54 -8.46 0.22 1.79
N LEU A 55 -8.17 -1.04 1.47
CA LEU A 55 -6.81 -1.59 1.49
C LEU A 55 -5.79 -0.69 0.79
N LEU A 56 -6.10 -0.25 -0.43
CA LEU A 56 -5.19 0.59 -1.22
C LEU A 56 -5.00 1.97 -0.59
N GLU A 57 -6.05 2.56 -0.01
CA GLU A 57 -5.99 3.85 0.70
C GLU A 57 -5.11 3.74 1.94
N HIS A 58 -5.27 2.67 2.73
CA HIS A 58 -4.43 2.42 3.90
C HIS A 58 -2.96 2.20 3.52
N MET A 59 -2.70 1.52 2.41
CA MET A 59 -1.35 1.33 1.89
C MET A 59 -0.77 2.63 1.31
N GLU A 60 -1.60 3.49 0.73
CA GLU A 60 -1.20 4.84 0.32
C GLU A 60 -0.85 5.71 1.53
N GLN A 61 -1.65 5.67 2.60
CA GLN A 61 -1.41 6.49 3.80
C GLN A 61 -0.17 6.05 4.59
N ALA A 62 0.29 4.81 4.42
CA ALA A 62 1.54 4.32 4.98
C ALA A 62 2.73 5.06 4.34
N SER A 63 3.07 6.23 4.88
CA SER A 63 4.04 7.20 4.36
C SER A 63 5.49 6.71 4.34
N PHE A 64 5.75 5.50 4.81
CA PHE A 64 7.09 4.94 4.96
C PHE A 64 7.23 3.55 4.36
N LEU A 65 6.37 3.07 3.46
CA LEU A 65 6.55 1.73 2.88
C LEU A 65 6.32 1.75 1.37
N ASP A 66 6.95 0.83 0.68
CA ASP A 66 6.62 0.54 -0.71
C ASP A 66 5.13 0.18 -0.82
N THR A 67 4.40 0.98 -1.57
CA THR A 67 3.02 0.67 -1.95
C THR A 67 3.02 -0.51 -2.92
N PRO A 68 1.87 -1.20 -3.12
CA PRO A 68 1.75 -2.27 -4.11
C PRO A 68 2.25 -1.87 -5.51
N LEU A 69 2.08 -0.58 -5.87
CA LEU A 69 2.51 -0.07 -7.16
C LEU A 69 4.05 0.01 -7.27
N HIS A 70 4.78 0.37 -6.20
CA HIS A 70 6.24 0.33 -6.18
C HIS A 70 6.76 -1.09 -6.35
N ILE A 71 6.21 -2.04 -5.58
CA ILE A 71 6.58 -3.45 -5.61
C ILE A 71 6.37 -4.00 -7.03
N THR A 72 5.18 -3.82 -7.59
CA THR A 72 4.83 -4.37 -8.92
C THR A 72 5.61 -3.72 -10.05
N ALA A 73 5.84 -2.41 -9.98
CA ALA A 73 6.65 -1.69 -10.96
C ALA A 73 8.12 -2.16 -10.94
N SER A 74 8.70 -2.34 -9.75
CA SER A 74 10.07 -2.87 -9.60
C SER A 74 10.23 -4.31 -10.09
N LYS A 75 9.14 -5.09 -10.12
CA LYS A 75 9.10 -6.49 -10.58
C LYS A 75 8.62 -6.64 -12.03
N GLY A 76 8.23 -5.55 -12.69
CA GLY A 76 7.73 -5.58 -14.06
C GLY A 76 6.38 -6.26 -14.23
N LYS A 77 5.54 -6.30 -13.18
CA LYS A 77 4.21 -6.92 -13.21
C LYS A 77 3.20 -5.99 -13.87
N THR A 78 3.38 -5.74 -15.18
CA THR A 78 2.62 -4.73 -15.94
C THR A 78 1.11 -4.84 -15.78
N PRO A 79 0.46 -6.01 -15.97
CA PRO A 79 -1.00 -6.10 -15.88
C PRO A 79 -1.52 -5.70 -14.49
N PHE A 80 -0.83 -6.15 -13.43
CA PHE A 80 -1.19 -5.81 -12.06
C PHE A 80 -0.94 -4.33 -11.75
N ALA A 81 0.18 -3.77 -12.22
CA ALA A 81 0.50 -2.36 -12.01
C ALA A 81 -0.55 -1.43 -12.64
N LEU A 82 -0.99 -1.75 -13.86
CA LEU A 82 -2.09 -1.05 -14.53
C LEU A 82 -3.42 -1.21 -13.79
N GLU A 83 -3.68 -2.39 -13.24
CA GLU A 83 -4.87 -2.65 -12.43
C GLU A 83 -4.93 -1.75 -11.19
N VAL A 84 -3.84 -1.72 -10.43
CA VAL A 84 -3.72 -0.89 -9.23
C VAL A 84 -3.83 0.59 -9.58
N MET A 85 -3.18 1.03 -10.66
CA MET A 85 -3.22 2.43 -11.09
C MET A 85 -4.61 2.85 -11.57
N ARG A 86 -5.39 1.96 -12.19
CA ARG A 86 -6.79 2.22 -12.53
C ARG A 86 -7.67 2.34 -11.27
N LEU A 87 -7.45 1.47 -10.29
CA LEU A 87 -8.21 1.48 -9.04
C LEU A 87 -7.84 2.69 -8.16
N MET A 88 -6.58 3.10 -8.17
CA MET A 88 -6.08 4.20 -7.35
C MET A 88 -4.98 5.00 -8.06
N PRO A 89 -5.37 5.99 -8.89
CA PRO A 89 -4.43 6.84 -9.63
C PRO A 89 -3.45 7.64 -8.76
N SER A 90 -3.85 7.98 -7.53
CA SER A 90 -3.04 8.80 -6.60
C SER A 90 -1.68 8.16 -6.28
N LEU A 91 -1.59 6.82 -6.34
CA LEU A 91 -0.37 6.06 -6.11
C LEU A 91 0.73 6.30 -7.16
N ALA A 92 0.38 6.75 -8.38
CA ALA A 92 1.35 6.86 -9.47
C ALA A 92 2.45 7.90 -9.19
N GLY A 93 2.10 8.98 -8.48
CA GLY A 93 3.02 10.06 -8.13
C GLY A 93 3.64 9.93 -6.73
N LYS A 94 3.24 8.94 -5.94
CA LYS A 94 3.71 8.83 -4.55
C LYS A 94 5.16 8.32 -4.52
N PRO A 95 6.10 8.99 -3.83
CA PRO A 95 7.44 8.47 -3.62
C PRO A 95 7.45 7.40 -2.51
N ASN A 96 8.36 6.42 -2.63
CA ASN A 96 8.68 5.48 -1.55
C ASN A 96 9.70 6.06 -0.54
N GLN A 97 10.17 5.22 0.38
CA GLN A 97 11.17 5.60 1.39
C GLN A 97 12.46 6.17 0.78
N ASP A 98 12.88 5.67 -0.37
CA ASP A 98 14.08 6.10 -1.08
C ASP A 98 13.85 7.34 -1.97
N GLY A 99 12.62 7.88 -1.97
CA GLY A 99 12.23 9.01 -2.81
C GLY A 99 11.93 8.64 -4.27
N PHE A 100 11.85 7.35 -4.60
CA PHE A 100 11.56 6.88 -5.94
C PHE A 100 10.05 6.72 -6.17
N SER A 101 9.56 7.21 -7.31
CA SER A 101 8.21 6.90 -7.78
C SER A 101 8.17 5.49 -8.40
N PRO A 102 6.98 4.86 -8.51
CA PRO A 102 6.84 3.54 -9.12
C PRO A 102 7.41 3.48 -10.55
N ILE A 103 7.21 4.54 -11.35
CA ILE A 103 7.72 4.61 -12.73
C ILE A 103 9.26 4.60 -12.73
N LEU A 104 9.89 5.32 -11.81
CA LEU A 104 11.35 5.37 -11.72
C LEU A 104 11.92 4.01 -11.29
N LEU A 105 11.25 3.28 -10.39
CA LEU A 105 11.62 1.91 -10.04
C LEU A 105 11.52 0.95 -11.23
N ALA A 106 10.44 1.03 -12.03
CA ALA A 106 10.33 0.23 -13.25
C ALA A 106 11.45 0.56 -14.25
N LEU A 107 11.83 1.84 -14.38
CA LEU A 107 12.90 2.27 -15.26
C LEU A 107 14.27 1.76 -14.80
N GLN A 108 14.60 1.88 -13.51
CA GLN A 108 15.84 1.36 -12.93
C GLN A 108 15.98 -0.15 -13.12
N ASN A 109 14.87 -0.89 -13.02
CA ASN A 109 14.81 -2.34 -13.23
C ASN A 109 14.62 -2.74 -14.70
N LYS A 110 14.68 -1.79 -15.65
CA LYS A 110 14.59 -2.02 -17.11
C LYS A 110 13.26 -2.64 -17.57
N HIS A 111 12.18 -2.41 -16.82
CA HIS A 111 10.83 -2.86 -17.15
C HIS A 111 10.11 -1.85 -18.07
N PHE A 112 10.63 -1.67 -19.29
CA PHE A 112 10.14 -0.66 -20.23
C PHE A 112 8.67 -0.81 -20.62
N GLN A 113 8.16 -2.05 -20.68
CA GLN A 113 6.73 -2.30 -20.93
C GLN A 113 5.85 -1.74 -19.81
N THR A 114 6.30 -1.91 -18.55
CA THR A 114 5.61 -1.37 -17.38
C THR A 114 5.69 0.15 -17.36
N VAL A 115 6.86 0.74 -17.64
CA VAL A 115 7.04 2.19 -17.75
C VAL A 115 6.07 2.78 -18.78
N ARG A 116 6.04 2.21 -19.99
CA ARG A 116 5.15 2.67 -21.06
C ARG A 116 3.68 2.58 -20.66
N GLY A 117 3.27 1.43 -20.11
CA GLY A 117 1.89 1.24 -19.66
C GLY A 117 1.49 2.25 -18.58
N LEU A 118 2.34 2.51 -17.60
CA LEU A 118 2.06 3.48 -16.53
C LEU A 118 1.94 4.91 -17.07
N ILE A 119 2.79 5.31 -18.03
CA ILE A 119 2.73 6.63 -18.66
C ILE A 119 1.45 6.79 -19.50
N ASP A 120 1.12 5.77 -20.31
CA ASP A 120 -0.09 5.78 -21.14
C ASP A 120 -1.34 5.88 -20.25
N MET A 121 -1.38 5.11 -19.15
CA MET A 121 -2.48 5.17 -18.20
C MET A 121 -2.56 6.50 -17.44
N ASP A 122 -1.45 7.12 -17.05
CA ASP A 122 -1.47 8.45 -16.41
C ASP A 122 -2.09 9.49 -17.35
N ARG A 123 -1.70 9.45 -18.63
CA ARG A 123 -2.24 10.31 -19.67
C ARG A 123 -3.74 10.11 -19.84
N ASP A 124 -4.21 8.87 -19.92
CA ASP A 124 -5.63 8.55 -20.08
C ASP A 124 -6.46 9.01 -18.87
N LEU A 125 -5.94 8.77 -17.65
CA LEU A 125 -6.58 9.21 -16.41
C LEU A 125 -6.66 10.74 -16.32
N ARG A 126 -5.61 11.46 -16.76
CA ARG A 126 -5.63 12.93 -16.83
C ARG A 126 -6.60 13.45 -17.89
N ALA A 127 -6.62 12.85 -19.07
CA ALA A 127 -7.56 13.22 -20.14
C ALA A 127 -9.03 13.02 -19.70
N SER A 128 -9.32 11.91 -19.00
CA SER A 128 -10.67 11.64 -18.47
C SER A 128 -11.11 12.66 -17.41
N LYS A 129 -10.17 13.23 -16.65
CA LYS A 129 -10.45 14.32 -15.70
C LYS A 129 -10.70 15.64 -16.42
N GLU A 130 -9.93 15.97 -17.46
CA GLU A 130 -10.10 17.21 -18.23
C GLU A 130 -11.45 17.26 -19.00
N GLU A 131 -11.97 16.12 -19.45
CA GLU A 131 -13.30 16.02 -20.05
C GLU A 131 -14.42 16.43 -19.06
N GLN A 132 -14.27 16.05 -17.79
CA GLN A 132 -15.20 16.43 -16.71
C GLN A 132 -15.12 17.94 -16.39
N VAL A 133 -13.95 18.58 -16.53
CA VAL A 133 -13.81 20.03 -16.29
C VAL A 133 -14.42 20.86 -17.41
N LYS A 134 -14.43 20.37 -18.67
CA LYS A 134 -15.11 21.05 -19.79
C LYS A 134 -16.63 21.13 -19.62
N LEU A 135 -17.25 20.16 -18.95
CA LEU A 135 -18.70 20.20 -18.66
C LEU A 135 -19.10 21.28 -17.65
N LEU A 136 -18.15 21.78 -16.84
CA LEU A 136 -18.42 22.82 -15.84
C LEU A 136 -18.32 24.26 -16.40
N CYS A 137 -17.81 24.44 -17.63
CA CYS A 137 -17.70 25.75 -18.28
C CYS A 137 -18.82 26.02 -19.32
N ILE A 138 -19.81 25.13 -19.44
CA ILE A 138 -20.98 25.28 -20.33
C ILE A 138 -22.29 25.42 -19.51
N MET A 139 -22.21 25.53 -18.19
CA MET A 139 -23.31 25.85 -17.28
C MET A 139 -23.12 27.24 -16.68
#